data_AF-A0A166DK57-F1
#
_entry.id   AF-A0A166DK57-F1
#
_cell.length_a   1.000
_cell.length_b   1.000
_cell.length_c   1.000
_cell.angle_alpha   90.00
_cell.angle_beta   90.00
_cell.angle_gamma   90.00
#
_symmetry.space_group_name_H-M   'P 1'
#
loop_
_entity.id
_entity.type
_entity.pdbx_description
1 polymer ?
#
loop_
_entity_poly.entity_id
_entity_poly.type
_entity_poly.pdbx_seq_one_letter_code
_entity_poly.pdbx_strand_id
1 'polypeptide(L)'
;MSDLLIPATEAIIEGISGSDLREVMSIEFGTLSLYLDDSATILLKKGFLNFTLKSCECALLLYPIHNFQQNAVSVRFQESLNEPNASCVMNVYEKDGHIVLYHWEGFLSVLERQTMKLVSQSFTK
;
A
#
# COMPACT_ATOMS: atom_id res chain seq x y z
N MET A 1 -14.29 -9.43 1.05
CA MET A 1 -13.22 -8.57 0.52
C MET A 1 -13.34 -7.21 1.21
N SER A 2 -12.22 -6.59 1.60
CA SER A 2 -12.24 -5.33 2.38
C SER A 2 -12.74 -4.14 1.55
N ASP A 3 -13.60 -3.30 2.13
CA ASP A 3 -14.10 -2.05 1.52
C ASP A 3 -12.97 -1.01 1.31
N LEU A 4 -11.77 -1.28 1.80
CA LEU A 4 -10.60 -0.42 1.66
C LEU A 4 -9.94 -0.50 0.29
N LEU A 5 -10.14 -1.61 -0.42
CA LEU A 5 -9.57 -1.82 -1.76
C LEU A 5 -10.63 -1.63 -2.83
N ILE A 6 -10.24 -1.06 -3.95
CA ILE A 6 -11.15 -0.89 -5.09
C ILE A 6 -10.63 -1.64 -6.33
N PRO A 7 -11.53 -2.16 -7.18
CA PRO A 7 -11.15 -2.74 -8.46
C PRO A 7 -10.40 -1.73 -9.34
N ALA A 8 -9.29 -2.18 -9.92
CA ALA A 8 -8.58 -1.43 -10.94
C ALA A 8 -9.42 -1.36 -12.23
N THR A 9 -9.46 -0.19 -12.85
CA THR A 9 -9.93 -0.02 -14.22
C THR A 9 -8.73 0.11 -15.16
N GLU A 10 -8.93 -0.15 -16.45
CA GLU A 10 -7.86 0.00 -17.46
C GLU A 10 -7.22 1.39 -17.41
N ALA A 11 -8.03 2.45 -17.28
CA ALA A 11 -7.55 3.82 -17.15
C ALA A 11 -6.67 4.05 -15.92
N ILE A 12 -6.86 3.30 -14.82
CA ILE A 12 -6.04 3.46 -13.61
C ILE A 12 -4.68 2.77 -13.78
N ILE A 13 -4.65 1.62 -14.44
CA ILE A 13 -3.41 0.85 -14.63
C ILE A 13 -2.68 1.18 -15.93
N GLU A 14 -3.27 2.04 -16.77
CA GLU A 14 -2.61 2.61 -17.93
C GLU A 14 -1.31 3.31 -17.50
N GLY A 15 -0.21 2.92 -18.15
CA GLY A 15 1.13 3.41 -17.88
C GLY A 15 1.90 2.64 -16.79
N ILE A 16 1.29 1.65 -16.14
CA ILE A 16 2.00 0.76 -15.20
C ILE A 16 2.78 -0.29 -15.99
N SER A 17 4.09 -0.36 -15.74
CA SER A 17 5.01 -1.25 -16.44
C SER A 17 5.52 -2.38 -15.55
N GLY A 18 5.69 -3.56 -16.14
CA GLY A 18 6.37 -4.68 -15.49
C GLY A 18 7.86 -4.42 -15.22
N SER A 19 8.50 -3.47 -15.91
CA SER A 19 9.88 -3.06 -15.63
C SER A 19 10.06 -2.41 -14.26
N ASP A 20 8.99 -1.81 -13.75
CA ASP A 20 8.99 -1.04 -12.51
C ASP A 20 8.56 -1.91 -11.32
N LEU A 21 8.22 -3.17 -11.58
CA LEU A 21 7.84 -4.15 -10.57
C LEU A 21 9.07 -4.48 -9.72
N ARG A 22 9.04 -4.07 -8.46
CA ARG A 22 10.16 -4.23 -7.55
C ARG A 22 10.08 -5.51 -6.74
N GLU A 23 8.88 -5.82 -6.25
CA GLU A 23 8.67 -6.91 -5.30
C GLU A 23 7.31 -7.55 -5.54
N VAL A 24 7.28 -8.87 -5.39
CA VAL A 24 6.07 -9.67 -5.50
C VAL A 24 5.99 -10.54 -4.25
N MET A 25 4.87 -10.45 -3.54
CA MET A 25 4.62 -11.19 -2.33
C MET A 25 3.33 -11.98 -2.48
N SER A 26 3.41 -13.29 -2.27
CA SER A 26 2.23 -14.13 -2.16
C SER A 26 1.65 -14.01 -0.75
N ILE A 27 0.37 -13.68 -0.67
CA ILE A 27 -0.40 -13.63 0.57
C ILE A 27 -1.63 -14.52 0.42
N GLU A 28 -2.27 -14.88 1.54
CA GLU A 28 -3.33 -15.90 1.57
C GLU A 28 -4.47 -15.68 0.56
N PHE A 29 -4.81 -14.42 0.28
CA PHE A 29 -5.91 -14.03 -0.61
C PHE A 29 -5.46 -13.45 -1.94
N GLY A 30 -4.16 -13.54 -2.29
CA GLY A 30 -3.69 -13.07 -3.58
C GLY A 30 -2.19 -12.82 -3.68
N THR A 31 -1.83 -11.93 -4.61
CA THR A 31 -0.46 -11.53 -4.87
C THR A 31 -0.36 -10.01 -4.79
N LEU A 32 0.48 -9.52 -3.89
CA LEU A 32 0.83 -8.11 -3.78
C LEU A 32 2.03 -7.83 -4.67
N SER A 33 1.92 -6.81 -5.53
CA SER A 33 2.96 -6.36 -6.44
C SER A 33 3.33 -4.92 -6.13
N LEU A 34 4.55 -4.67 -5.67
CA LEU A 34 5.07 -3.33 -5.37
C LEU A 34 5.75 -2.75 -6.61
N TYR A 35 5.41 -1.53 -6.97
CA TYR A 35 6.00 -0.81 -8.11
C TYR A 35 6.80 0.39 -7.62
N LEU A 36 7.91 0.69 -8.28
CA LEU A 36 8.71 1.90 -8.05
C LEU A 36 8.71 2.80 -9.30
N ASP A 37 9.58 3.82 -9.31
CA ASP A 37 9.85 4.68 -10.45
C ASP A 37 8.58 5.33 -11.08
N ASP A 38 8.42 5.24 -12.41
CA ASP A 38 7.34 5.89 -13.14
C ASP A 38 5.97 5.31 -12.75
N SER A 39 5.87 3.97 -12.62
CA SER A 39 4.65 3.31 -12.17
C SER A 39 4.22 3.75 -10.77
N ALA A 40 5.15 3.89 -9.82
CA ALA A 40 4.84 4.44 -8.51
C ALA A 40 4.32 5.88 -8.60
N THR A 41 4.98 6.72 -9.41
CA THR A 41 4.57 8.11 -9.62
C THR A 41 3.15 8.18 -10.20
N ILE A 42 2.81 7.31 -11.14
CA ILE A 42 1.48 7.23 -11.75
C ILE A 42 0.43 6.85 -10.69
N LEU A 43 0.67 5.79 -9.92
CA LEU A 43 -0.27 5.33 -8.89
C LEU A 43 -0.51 6.41 -7.83
N LEU A 44 0.56 7.04 -7.33
CA LEU A 44 0.47 8.11 -6.34
C LEU A 44 -0.29 9.33 -6.88
N LYS A 45 -0.01 9.75 -8.12
CA LYS A 45 -0.75 10.85 -8.77
C LYS A 45 -2.23 10.53 -8.97
N LYS A 46 -2.57 9.26 -9.18
CA LYS A 46 -3.96 8.77 -9.28
C LYS A 46 -4.62 8.55 -7.91
N GLY A 47 -3.90 8.80 -6.81
CA GLY A 47 -4.44 8.71 -5.44
C GLY A 47 -4.39 7.30 -4.85
N PHE A 48 -3.48 6.45 -5.31
CA PHE A 48 -3.29 5.08 -4.82
C PHE A 48 -1.90 4.87 -4.27
N LEU A 49 -1.76 3.98 -3.28
CA LEU A 49 -0.44 3.48 -2.88
C LEU A 49 0.20 2.74 -4.06
N ASN A 50 1.53 2.75 -4.13
CA ASN A 50 2.30 2.22 -5.24
C ASN A 50 2.43 0.68 -5.24
N PHE A 51 1.39 -0.03 -4.83
CA PHE A 51 1.27 -1.47 -4.99
C PHE A 51 -0.11 -1.86 -5.50
N THR A 52 -0.19 -3.02 -6.12
CA THR A 52 -1.45 -3.65 -6.51
C THR A 52 -1.63 -4.97 -5.78
N LEU A 53 -2.88 -5.39 -5.64
CA LEU A 53 -3.23 -6.71 -5.13
C LEU A 53 -4.03 -7.46 -6.19
N LYS A 54 -3.49 -8.55 -6.71
CA LYS A 54 -4.25 -9.48 -7.52
C LYS A 54 -4.91 -10.53 -6.62
N SER A 55 -6.23 -10.50 -6.49
CA SER A 55 -6.95 -11.48 -5.67
C SER A 55 -6.89 -12.89 -6.27
N CYS A 56 -7.20 -13.91 -5.47
CA CYS A 56 -7.38 -15.30 -5.94
C CYS A 56 -8.47 -15.42 -7.02
N GLU A 57 -9.41 -14.48 -7.07
CA GLU A 57 -10.47 -14.38 -8.09
C GLU A 57 -10.00 -13.63 -9.35
N CYS A 58 -8.69 -13.38 -9.47
CA CYS A 58 -8.05 -12.65 -10.57
C CYS A 58 -8.46 -11.17 -10.70
N ALA A 59 -9.18 -10.60 -9.73
CA ALA A 59 -9.44 -9.18 -9.70
C ALA A 59 -8.16 -8.42 -9.30
N LEU A 60 -7.80 -7.41 -10.08
CA LEU A 60 -6.74 -6.48 -9.71
C LEU A 60 -7.33 -5.37 -8.85
N LEU A 61 -6.76 -5.18 -7.67
CA LEU A 61 -7.25 -4.29 -6.64
C LEU A 61 -6.19 -3.25 -6.29
N LEU A 62 -6.64 -2.06 -5.93
CA LEU A 62 -5.81 -0.91 -5.58
C LEU A 62 -6.18 -0.38 -4.21
N TYR A 63 -5.21 0.20 -3.51
CA TYR A 63 -5.41 0.80 -2.20
C TYR A 63 -5.42 2.33 -2.33
N PRO A 64 -6.60 2.99 -2.21
CA PRO A 64 -6.68 4.44 -2.24
C PRO A 64 -5.98 5.07 -1.04
N ILE A 65 -5.19 6.12 -1.29
CA ILE A 65 -4.48 6.87 -0.25
C ILE A 65 -5.47 7.46 0.77
N HIS A 66 -6.64 7.95 0.33
CA HIS A 66 -7.65 8.49 1.25
C HIS A 66 -8.13 7.43 2.25
N ASN A 67 -8.33 6.17 1.82
CA ASN A 67 -8.70 5.08 2.71
C ASN A 67 -7.58 4.78 3.70
N PHE A 68 -6.32 4.87 3.27
CA PHE A 68 -5.16 4.69 4.13
C PHE A 68 -5.10 5.78 5.20
N GLN A 69 -5.24 7.05 4.81
CA GLN A 69 -5.15 8.22 5.69
C GLN A 69 -6.35 8.39 6.63
N GLN A 70 -7.52 7.87 6.27
CA GLN A 70 -8.71 7.90 7.14
C GLN A 70 -8.68 6.88 8.28
N ASN A 71 -7.69 5.97 8.30
CA ASN A 71 -7.53 5.09 9.45
C ASN A 71 -7.13 5.90 10.69
N ALA A 72 -7.99 5.86 11.71
CA ALA A 72 -7.73 6.49 13.01
C ALA A 72 -6.65 5.73 13.78
N VAL A 73 -5.39 5.88 13.36
CA VAL A 73 -4.21 5.36 14.04
C VAL A 73 -3.32 6.53 14.45
N SER A 74 -2.78 6.48 15.68
CA SER A 74 -1.77 7.44 16.10
C SER A 74 -0.43 7.10 15.43
N VAL A 75 0.22 8.10 14.85
CA VAL A 75 1.58 7.96 14.32
C VAL A 75 2.57 8.06 15.48
N ARG A 76 3.17 6.93 15.85
CA ARG A 76 4.16 6.90 16.93
C ARG A 76 5.42 7.65 16.51
N PHE A 77 6.05 8.34 17.47
CA PHE A 77 7.28 9.13 17.27
C PHE A 77 7.16 10.34 16.34
N GLN A 78 5.93 10.72 15.97
CA GLN A 78 5.64 11.97 15.27
C GLN A 78 4.21 12.44 15.56
N GLU A 79 3.97 12.82 16.80
CA GLU A 79 2.64 13.11 17.36
C GLU A 79 1.94 14.33 16.73
N SER A 80 2.65 15.14 15.94
CA SER A 80 2.10 16.28 15.21
C SER A 80 1.37 15.91 13.92
N LEU A 81 1.47 14.66 13.46
CA LEU A 81 0.74 14.19 12.29
C LEU A 81 -0.70 13.84 12.64
N ASN A 82 -1.63 14.52 11.98
CA ASN A 82 -3.07 14.28 12.12
C ASN A 82 -3.58 13.10 11.28
N GLU A 83 -2.75 12.63 10.34
CA GLU A 83 -3.07 11.52 9.46
C GLU A 83 -1.83 10.64 9.19
N PRO A 84 -2.02 9.33 8.92
CA PRO A 84 -0.96 8.45 8.46
C PRO A 84 -0.27 8.96 7.20
N ASN A 85 1.06 8.82 7.16
CA ASN A 85 1.87 9.15 6.00
C ASN A 85 1.67 8.13 4.87
N ALA A 86 1.31 8.59 3.69
CA ALA A 86 1.09 7.77 2.50
C ALA A 86 2.15 8.00 1.41
N SER A 87 3.37 8.39 1.79
CA SER A 87 4.47 8.53 0.83
C SER A 87 4.82 7.19 0.17
N CYS A 88 5.60 7.26 -0.91
CA CYS A 88 5.99 6.08 -1.72
C CYS A 88 6.52 4.94 -0.84
N VAL A 89 5.93 3.75 -0.99
CA VAL A 89 6.38 2.53 -0.34
C VAL A 89 7.62 2.02 -1.07
N MET A 90 8.70 1.84 -0.34
CA MET A 90 10.00 1.41 -0.88
C MET A 90 10.25 -0.08 -0.68
N ASN A 91 9.59 -0.71 0.28
CA ASN A 91 9.71 -2.13 0.58
C ASN A 91 8.43 -2.66 1.25
N VAL A 92 8.11 -3.93 1.01
CA VAL A 92 6.98 -4.63 1.61
C VAL A 92 7.40 -6.00 2.11
N TYR A 93 7.12 -6.34 3.36
CA TYR A 93 7.44 -7.67 3.90
C TYR A 93 6.36 -8.15 4.87
N GLU A 94 6.22 -9.48 5.02
CA GLU A 94 5.40 -10.04 6.08
C GLU A 94 6.19 -10.14 7.38
N LYS A 95 5.55 -9.78 8.49
CA LYS A 95 6.10 -9.97 9.83
C LYS A 95 4.98 -10.21 10.83
N ASP A 96 5.10 -11.27 11.63
CA ASP A 96 4.17 -11.60 12.71
C ASP A 96 2.69 -11.59 12.26
N GLY A 97 2.41 -12.12 11.06
CA GLY A 97 1.06 -12.16 10.50
C GLY A 97 0.51 -10.82 9.98
N HIS A 98 1.36 -9.82 9.81
CA HIS A 98 1.01 -8.50 9.27
C HIS A 98 1.80 -8.19 8.00
N ILE A 99 1.27 -7.30 7.17
CA ILE A 99 1.98 -6.72 6.04
C ILE A 99 2.62 -5.43 6.52
N VAL A 100 3.93 -5.32 6.37
CA VAL A 100 4.70 -4.16 6.77
C VAL A 100 5.13 -3.38 5.54
N LEU A 101 4.86 -2.08 5.53
CA LEU A 101 5.24 -1.15 4.47
C LEU A 101 6.31 -0.19 5.00
N TYR A 102 7.45 -0.12 4.31
CA TYR A 102 8.47 0.88 4.60
C TYR A 102 8.37 2.01 3.58
N HIS A 103 8.16 3.24 4.07
CA HIS A 103 7.93 4.41 3.25
C HIS A 103 9.21 5.24 3.06
N TRP A 104 9.33 5.90 1.91
CA TRP A 104 10.47 6.75 1.56
C TRP A 104 10.79 7.79 2.64
N GLU A 105 9.76 8.40 3.22
CA GLU A 105 9.90 9.44 4.24
C GLU A 105 10.31 8.90 5.62
N GLY A 106 10.53 7.59 5.77
CA GLY A 106 10.94 6.97 7.02
C GLY A 106 9.79 6.57 7.92
N PHE A 107 8.62 6.29 7.34
CA PHE A 107 7.50 5.71 8.07
C PHE A 107 7.47 4.20 7.88
N LEU A 108 7.05 3.50 8.94
CA LEU A 108 6.77 2.07 8.91
C LEU A 108 5.30 1.88 9.25
N SER A 109 4.56 1.34 8.29
CA SER A 109 3.12 1.07 8.42
C SER A 109 2.89 -0.43 8.57
N VAL A 110 1.96 -0.79 9.44
CA VAL A 110 1.57 -2.18 9.70
C VAL A 110 0.11 -2.34 9.30
N LEU A 111 -0.14 -3.18 8.30
CA LEU A 111 -1.47 -3.55 7.86
C LEU A 111 -1.86 -4.92 8.44
N GLU A 112 -3.10 -5.03 8.90
CA GLU A 112 -3.71 -6.32 9.20
C GLU A 112 -3.87 -7.08 7.89
N ARG A 113 -3.43 -8.34 7.88
CA ARG A 113 -3.25 -9.11 6.65
C ARG A 113 -4.56 -9.30 5.90
N GLN A 114 -5.64 -9.72 6.55
CA GLN A 114 -6.87 -10.15 5.85
C GLN A 114 -7.70 -8.99 5.29
N THR A 115 -7.73 -7.88 6.03
CA THR A 115 -8.56 -6.70 5.74
C THR A 115 -7.75 -5.60 5.07
N MET A 116 -6.42 -5.69 5.07
CA MET A 116 -5.51 -4.61 4.66
C MET A 116 -5.69 -3.32 5.46
N LYS A 117 -6.38 -3.37 6.61
CA LYS A 117 -6.60 -2.20 7.44
C LYS A 117 -5.30 -1.77 8.10
N LEU A 118 -5.01 -0.47 8.08
CA LEU A 118 -3.87 0.08 8.81
C LEU A 118 -4.10 -0.07 10.32
N VAL A 119 -3.18 -0.78 10.98
CA VAL A 119 -3.21 -1.05 12.42
C VAL A 119 -2.38 -0.05 13.18
N SER A 120 -1.23 0.32 12.63
CA SER A 120 -0.33 1.31 13.24
C SER A 120 0.63 1.87 12.21
N GLN A 121 1.13 3.08 12.49
CA GLN A 121 2.28 3.65 11.80
C GLN A 121 3.26 4.25 12.81
N SER A 122 4.54 4.14 12.53
CA SER A 122 5.61 4.77 13.31
C SER A 122 6.60 5.47 12.40
N PHE A 123 7.08 6.63 12.83
CA PHE A 123 8.26 7.24 12.23
C PHE A 123 9.52 6.54 12.74
N THR A 124 10.45 6.19 11.85
CA THR A 124 11.62 5.37 12.14
C THR A 124 12.94 6.01 11.71
N LYS A 125 12.93 7.30 11.33
CA LYS A 125 14.12 8.07 10.97
C LYS A 125 14.51 9.04 12.08
#